data_AF-A0A8T5TRY1-F1
#
_entry.id   AF-A0A8T5TRY1-F1
#
_cell.length_a   1.000
_cell.length_b   1.000
_cell.length_c   1.000
_cell.angle_alpha   90.00
_cell.angle_beta   90.00
_cell.angle_gamma   90.00
#
_symmetry.space_group_name_H-M   'P 1'
#
loop_
_entity.id
_entity.type
_entity.pdbx_description
1 polymer ?
#
loop_
_entity_poly.entity_id
_entity_poly.type
_entity_poly.pdbx_seq_one_letter_code
_entity_poly.pdbx_strand_id
1 'polypeptide(L)'
;KEPLYLNNFSEDDIFEFYINTMNTFYDCIECNEFAQVFENLYFPLNEIILKKILEHTQGNPRAIIKILIKIFNEIIDDEENLESILKKYENLEN
;
A
#
# COMPACT_ATOMS: atom_id res chain seq x y z
N LYS A 1 11.37 -22.12 20.21
CA LYS A 1 11.22 -20.65 20.11
C LYS A 1 9.75 -20.36 20.33
N GLU A 2 9.41 -19.44 21.23
CA GLU A 2 8.01 -18.99 21.34
C GLU A 2 7.60 -18.27 20.04
N PRO A 3 6.30 -18.33 19.65
CA PRO A 3 5.83 -17.59 18.50
C PRO A 3 5.99 -16.09 18.74
N LEU A 4 6.62 -15.39 17.80
CA LEU A 4 6.58 -13.93 17.76
C LEU A 4 5.18 -13.52 17.32
N TYR A 5 4.41 -12.93 18.25
CA TYR A 5 3.14 -12.30 17.93
C TYR A 5 3.44 -10.88 17.43
N LEU A 6 3.17 -10.65 16.15
CA LEU A 6 3.11 -9.29 15.61
C LEU A 6 1.81 -8.66 16.07
N ASN A 7 1.90 -7.45 16.63
CA ASN A 7 0.72 -6.65 16.91
C ASN A 7 0.00 -6.31 15.60
N ASN A 8 -1.31 -6.16 15.68
CA ASN A 8 -2.07 -5.64 14.56
C ASN A 8 -1.65 -4.19 14.29
N PHE A 9 -1.67 -3.81 13.02
CA PHE A 9 -1.49 -2.44 12.60
C PHE A 9 -2.65 -1.59 13.10
N SER A 10 -2.29 -0.43 13.62
CA SER A 10 -3.15 0.74 13.72
C SER A 10 -3.22 1.48 12.37
N GLU A 11 -4.00 2.55 12.35
CA GLU A 11 -4.09 3.45 11.21
C GLU A 11 -2.76 4.15 10.91
N ASP A 12 -2.06 4.64 11.95
CA ASP A 12 -0.76 5.26 11.78
C ASP A 12 0.28 4.25 11.25
N ASP A 13 0.22 3.00 11.72
CA ASP A 13 1.16 1.95 11.30
C ASP A 13 1.08 1.65 9.80
N ILE A 14 -0.13 1.59 9.21
CA ILE A 14 -0.26 1.30 7.78
C ILE A 14 0.23 2.48 6.92
N PHE A 15 -0.02 3.72 7.36
CA PHE A 15 0.44 4.91 6.64
C PHE A 15 1.96 5.02 6.69
N GLU A 16 2.56 4.89 7.87
CA GLU A 16 4.01 4.95 8.03
C GLU A 16 4.69 3.80 7.29
N PHE A 17 4.16 2.59 7.41
CA PHE A 17 4.67 1.41 6.70
C PHE A 17 4.68 1.64 5.18
N TYR A 18 3.58 2.16 4.63
CA TYR A 18 3.45 2.41 3.21
C TYR A 18 4.44 3.47 2.72
N ILE A 19 4.49 4.64 3.39
CA ILE A 19 5.41 5.74 3.02
C ILE A 19 6.86 5.26 3.06
N ASN A 20 7.27 4.59 4.14
CA ASN A 20 8.65 4.11 4.29
C ASN A 20 9.00 3.08 3.21
N THR A 21 8.06 2.21 2.86
CA THR A 21 8.25 1.21 1.80
C THR A 21 8.40 1.88 0.43
N MET A 22 7.54 2.85 0.11
CA MET A 22 7.62 3.57 -1.17
C MET A 22 8.88 4.41 -1.30
N ASN A 23 9.29 5.11 -0.24
CA ASN A 23 10.56 5.84 -0.21
C ASN A 23 11.74 4.89 -0.48
N THR A 24 11.77 3.74 0.20
CA THR A 24 12.81 2.72 -0.03
C THR A 24 12.78 2.22 -1.48
N PHE A 25 11.60 2.00 -2.04
CA PHE A 25 11.46 1.58 -3.44
C PHE A 25 12.02 2.64 -4.41
N TYR A 26 11.62 3.92 -4.24
CA TYR A 26 12.10 5.02 -5.08
C TYR A 26 13.61 5.22 -4.96
N ASP A 27 14.18 5.04 -3.75
CA ASP A 27 15.62 5.05 -3.52
C ASP A 27 16.30 3.92 -4.32
N CYS A 28 15.74 2.71 -4.28
CA CYS A 28 16.29 1.55 -4.96
C CYS A 28 16.29 1.66 -6.49
N ILE A 29 15.32 2.36 -7.08
CA ILE A 29 15.22 2.55 -8.54
C ILE A 29 15.78 3.90 -9.01
N GLU A 30 16.46 4.64 -8.12
CA GLU A 30 17.08 5.94 -8.40
C GLU A 30 16.07 6.98 -8.95
N CYS A 31 14.81 6.93 -8.51
CA CYS A 31 13.72 7.82 -8.97
C CYS A 31 13.22 8.76 -7.87
N ASN A 32 14.06 9.11 -6.91
CA ASN A 32 13.69 9.99 -5.79
C ASN A 32 13.21 11.37 -6.22
N GLU A 33 13.75 11.90 -7.31
CA GLU A 33 13.31 13.18 -7.87
C GLU A 33 11.86 13.10 -8.34
N PHE A 34 11.41 11.94 -8.83
CA PHE A 34 10.01 11.70 -9.21
C PHE A 34 9.09 11.64 -7.99
N ALA A 35 9.54 11.01 -6.90
CA ALA A 35 8.76 10.92 -5.66
C ALA A 35 8.41 12.31 -5.10
N GLN A 36 9.33 13.28 -5.24
CA GLN A 36 9.14 14.66 -4.79
C GLN A 36 8.13 15.46 -5.64
N VAL A 37 7.80 14.99 -6.84
CA VAL A 37 6.88 15.67 -7.77
C VAL A 37 5.42 15.29 -7.50
N PHE A 38 5.15 14.19 -6.81
CA PHE A 38 3.79 13.78 -6.52
C PHE A 38 3.18 14.62 -5.39
N GLU A 39 2.06 15.29 -5.66
CA GLU A 39 1.28 16.01 -4.63
C GLU A 39 0.71 15.06 -3.57
N ASN A 40 0.46 13.80 -3.96
CA ASN A 40 -0.03 12.75 -3.07
C ASN A 40 1.13 11.93 -2.51
N LEU A 41 1.36 12.05 -1.20
CA LEU A 41 2.39 11.30 -0.46
C LEU A 41 2.22 9.78 -0.55
N TYR A 42 1.03 9.31 -0.92
CA TYR A 42 0.71 7.89 -1.03
C TYR A 42 0.77 7.37 -2.48
N PHE A 43 1.16 8.17 -3.46
CA PHE A 43 1.25 7.73 -4.85
C PHE A 43 2.15 6.48 -4.99
N PRO A 44 1.74 5.43 -5.74
CA PRO A 44 0.61 5.38 -6.69
C PRO A 44 -0.78 5.11 -6.11
N LEU A 45 -0.88 4.80 -4.82
CA LEU A 45 -2.17 4.63 -4.13
C LEU A 45 -2.67 5.96 -3.55
N ASN A 46 -3.64 5.88 -2.65
CA ASN A 46 -4.19 7.00 -1.91
C ASN A 46 -4.59 6.56 -0.49
N GLU A 47 -4.88 7.55 0.36
CA GLU A 47 -5.26 7.33 1.77
C GLU A 47 -6.50 6.44 1.93
N ILE A 48 -7.48 6.58 1.02
CA ILE A 48 -8.75 5.83 1.05
C ILE A 48 -8.48 4.33 0.89
N ILE A 49 -7.63 3.95 -0.07
CA ILE A 49 -7.27 2.56 -0.31
C ILE A 49 -6.54 1.97 0.89
N LEU A 50 -5.59 2.70 1.48
CA LEU A 50 -4.87 2.23 2.66
C LEU A 50 -5.84 1.98 3.84
N LYS A 51 -6.77 2.90 4.09
CA LYS A 51 -7.84 2.72 5.08
C LYS A 51 -8.68 1.48 4.79
N LYS A 52 -9.06 1.26 3.53
CA LYS A 52 -9.84 0.08 3.13
C LYS A 52 -9.09 -1.24 3.33
N ILE A 53 -7.79 -1.27 3.03
CA ILE A 53 -6.95 -2.44 3.30
C ILE A 53 -6.90 -2.71 4.80
N LEU A 54 -6.72 -1.68 5.62
CA LEU A 54 -6.68 -1.83 7.08
C LEU A 54 -8.00 -2.38 7.64
N GLU A 55 -9.13 -1.80 7.22
CA GLU A 55 -10.48 -2.24 7.60
C GLU A 55 -10.72 -3.71 7.22
N HIS A 56 -10.49 -4.05 5.95
CA HIS A 56 -10.71 -5.40 5.40
C HIS A 56 -9.84 -6.46 6.10
N THR A 57 -8.62 -6.11 6.48
CA THR A 57 -7.68 -7.04 7.12
C THR A 57 -7.74 -7.03 8.64
N GLN A 58 -8.56 -6.14 9.23
CA GLN A 58 -8.65 -5.92 10.67
C GLN A 58 -7.28 -5.67 11.32
N GLY A 59 -6.40 -4.95 10.61
CA GLY A 59 -5.04 -4.67 11.07
C GLY A 59 -4.07 -5.83 10.97
N ASN A 60 -4.42 -6.98 10.39
CA ASN A 60 -3.50 -8.11 10.30
C ASN A 60 -2.30 -7.79 9.38
N PRO A 61 -1.05 -7.68 9.88
CA PRO A 61 0.07 -7.19 9.08
C PRO A 61 0.36 -8.08 7.86
N ARG A 62 0.20 -9.40 8.02
CA ARG A 62 0.46 -10.35 6.95
C ARG A 62 -0.59 -10.24 5.84
N ALA A 63 -1.84 -10.00 6.19
CA ALA A 63 -2.91 -9.80 5.21
C ALA A 63 -2.75 -8.45 4.49
N ILE A 64 -2.38 -7.39 5.21
CA ILE A 64 -2.08 -6.06 4.64
C ILE A 64 -0.99 -6.18 3.57
N ILE A 65 0.16 -6.77 3.92
CA ILE A 65 1.29 -6.95 3.00
C ILE A 65 0.87 -7.75 1.76
N LYS A 66 0.07 -8.81 1.92
CA LYS A 66 -0.43 -9.61 0.79
C LYS A 66 -1.29 -8.79 -0.17
N ILE A 67 -2.18 -7.95 0.36
CA ILE A 67 -3.05 -7.11 -0.48
C ILE A 67 -2.23 -6.04 -1.19
N LEU A 68 -1.30 -5.39 -0.49
CA LEU A 68 -0.39 -4.43 -1.12
C LEU A 68 0.39 -5.06 -2.27
N ILE A 69 1.01 -6.22 -2.07
CA ILE A 69 1.71 -6.96 -3.13
C ILE A 69 0.78 -7.24 -4.32
N LYS A 70 -0.46 -7.66 -4.06
CA LYS A 70 -1.44 -7.91 -5.13
C LYS A 70 -1.73 -6.64 -5.94
N ILE A 71 -1.99 -5.52 -5.28
CA ILE A 71 -2.28 -4.25 -5.94
C ILE A 71 -1.08 -3.82 -6.81
N PHE A 72 0.14 -3.90 -6.28
CA PHE A 72 1.33 -3.50 -7.03
C PHE A 72 1.61 -4.41 -8.22
N ASN A 73 1.40 -5.72 -8.10
CA ASN A 73 1.49 -6.62 -9.25
C ASN A 73 0.49 -6.23 -10.34
N GLU A 74 -0.76 -5.89 -9.98
CA GLU A 74 -1.75 -5.39 -10.95
C GLU A 74 -1.33 -4.06 -11.58
N ILE A 75 -0.80 -3.11 -10.80
CA ILE A 75 -0.29 -1.83 -11.34
C ILE A 75 0.85 -2.04 -12.35
N ILE A 76 1.69 -3.05 -12.15
CA ILE A 76 2.87 -3.32 -12.98
C ILE A 76 2.50 -4.14 -14.23
N ASP A 77 1.66 -5.16 -14.06
CA ASP A 77 1.40 -6.17 -15.09
C ASP A 77 0.20 -5.82 -15.99
N ASP A 78 -0.72 -4.95 -15.54
CA ASP A 78 -1.95 -4.64 -16.27
C ASP A 78 -1.76 -3.49 -17.27
N GLU A 79 -2.31 -3.64 -18.48
CA GLU A 79 -2.40 -2.57 -19.49
C GLU A 79 -3.54 -1.58 -19.17
N GLU A 80 -4.39 -1.89 -18.19
CA GLU A 80 -5.40 -0.96 -17.66
C GLU A 80 -4.78 0.32 -17.11
N ASN A 81 -5.51 1.44 -17.19
CA ASN A 81 -5.04 2.67 -16.57
C ASN A 81 -5.08 2.57 -15.04
N LEU A 82 -4.16 3.28 -14.37
CA LEU A 82 -4.05 3.28 -12.90
C LEU A 82 -5.39 3.57 -12.21
N GLU A 83 -6.19 4.50 -12.74
CA GLU A 83 -7.50 4.85 -12.16
C GLU A 83 -8.48 3.66 -12.10
N SER A 84 -8.46 2.78 -13.11
CA SER A 84 -9.33 1.60 -13.12
C SER A 84 -8.93 0.60 -12.04
N ILE A 85 -7.62 0.43 -11.83
CA ILE A 85 -7.08 -0.43 -10.77
C ILE A 85 -7.46 0.15 -9.40
N LEU A 86 -7.25 1.44 -9.16
CA LEU A 86 -7.55 2.08 -7.88
C LEU A 86 -9.04 1.94 -7.50
N LYS A 87 -9.97 2.11 -8.46
CA LYS A 87 -11.42 1.94 -8.23
C LYS A 87 -11.82 0.55 -7.74
N LYS A 88 -11.10 -0.50 -8.15
CA LYS A 88 -11.34 -1.89 -7.67
C LYS A 88 -11.08 -1.98 -6.16
N TYR A 89 -10.11 -1.23 -5.65
CA TYR A 89 -9.67 -1.30 -4.25
C TYR A 89 -10.30 -0.25 -3.34
N GLU A 90 -10.82 0.85 -3.88
CA GLU A 90 -11.63 1.82 -3.12
C GLU A 90 -12.92 1.20 -2.56
N ASN A 91 -13.43 0.16 -3.23
CA ASN A 91 -14.65 -0.57 -2.86
C ASN A 91 -14.34 -1.98 -2.32
N LEU A 92 -13.19 -2.18 -1.67
CA LEU A 92 -12.87 -3.43 -0.98
C LEU A 92 -13.96 -3.74 0.06
N GLU A 93 -14.83 -4.71 -0.24
CA GLU A 93 -15.86 -5.19 0.68
C GLU A 93 -15.26 -6.15 1.72
N ASN A 94 -15.88 -6.23 2.89
CA ASN A 94 -15.51 -7.13 4.00
C ASN A 94 -15.93 -8.58 3.75
#